data_AF-A0A9W9ZT61-F1
#
_entry.id   AF-A0A9W9ZT61-F1
#
_cell.length_a   1.000
_cell.length_b   1.000
_cell.length_c   1.000
_cell.angle_alpha   90.00
_cell.angle_beta   90.00
_cell.angle_gamma   90.00
#
_symmetry.space_group_name_H-M   'P 1'
#
loop_
_entity.id
_entity.type
_entity.pdbx_description
1 polymer ?
#
loop_
_entity_poly.entity_id
_entity_poly.type
_entity_poly.pdbx_seq_one_letter_code
_entity_poly.pdbx_strand_id
1 'polypeptide(L)'
;MRVFKHHLSFFRQKTNKMEPYFIPDEFIRPPPAGHLERALYMKHVDIHGRLVRPPMKYNKVEGGNLLLEYLTSERGQQVVDALMTVGFRAERGADTDCSQEILKRGIVFSGAIYRFLGHSNSQLKEKTCFLMNASDEDIYELLAQFGKFSQIKTAAKRAKRIGLLFSTFNQSIVLEEHEYTIIEDVKRGKYIFTDGCGFMSDAFAQEIQDVKRLDGKPCVVQVRYQGFKGVLILSQQLGDQVKVQFRKSMKKFTIPDERMRRACTTFGVVKCSKPYTIGYLNKQITLLLADSGVKHSYLTGLQNDFHAMLRELCGTAQSAEYYLRIKGERKLLDWLHNYGLESQRLQRALKNLRAKEIKKMQKDNAVDEDDDASPT
;
A
#
# COMPACT_ATOMS: atom_id res chain seq x y z
N MET A 1 42.15 62.95 -20.94
CA MET A 1 42.69 61.61 -21.26
C MET A 1 42.49 60.72 -20.04
N ARG A 2 41.93 59.52 -20.23
CA ARG A 2 41.68 58.40 -19.28
C ARG A 2 40.36 58.37 -18.50
N VAL A 3 39.50 57.50 -19.06
CA VAL A 3 38.28 56.83 -18.60
C VAL A 3 38.59 55.81 -17.50
N PHE A 4 37.74 55.69 -16.47
CA PHE A 4 37.54 54.49 -15.65
C PHE A 4 36.09 54.47 -15.13
N LYS A 5 35.17 53.80 -15.84
CA LYS A 5 34.67 52.42 -15.62
C LYS A 5 33.85 52.22 -14.33
N HIS A 6 32.55 52.08 -14.55
CA HIS A 6 31.51 51.63 -13.62
C HIS A 6 31.86 50.36 -12.85
N HIS A 7 31.52 50.35 -11.56
CA HIS A 7 31.22 49.13 -10.80
C HIS A 7 29.75 49.16 -10.36
N LEU A 8 28.89 48.46 -11.12
CA LEU A 8 27.64 47.92 -10.60
C LEU A 8 27.98 46.70 -9.75
N SER A 9 27.66 46.77 -8.47
CA SER A 9 27.72 45.66 -7.53
C SER A 9 26.58 44.67 -7.83
N PHE A 10 26.88 43.59 -8.54
CA PHE A 10 26.01 42.42 -8.58
C PHE A 10 26.12 41.67 -7.25
N PHE A 11 25.04 41.68 -6.47
CA PHE A 11 24.82 40.72 -5.38
C PHE A 11 24.81 39.30 -5.96
N ARG A 12 25.96 38.61 -5.87
CA ARG A 12 26.01 37.15 -6.00
C ARG A 12 25.35 36.56 -4.76
N GLN A 13 24.07 36.21 -4.87
CA GLN A 13 23.46 35.23 -3.96
C GLN A 13 24.28 33.93 -4.08
N LYS A 14 25.05 33.60 -3.04
CA LYS A 14 25.63 32.26 -2.87
C LYS A 14 24.47 31.29 -2.68
N THR A 15 23.98 30.68 -3.76
CA THR A 15 23.20 29.46 -3.66
C THR A 15 24.12 28.39 -3.11
N ASN A 16 23.98 28.07 -1.83
CA ASN A 16 24.66 26.94 -1.19
C ASN A 16 24.05 25.65 -1.77
N LYS A 17 24.45 25.27 -3.00
CA LYS A 17 24.01 24.02 -3.63
C LYS A 17 24.68 22.88 -2.85
N MET A 18 23.93 22.26 -1.94
CA MET A 18 24.36 21.03 -1.30
C MET A 18 24.56 19.96 -2.38
N GLU A 19 25.70 19.29 -2.35
CA GLU A 19 26.01 18.23 -3.31
C GLU A 19 25.02 17.06 -3.18
N PRO A 20 24.53 16.50 -4.32
CA PRO A 20 23.69 15.32 -4.33
C PRO A 20 24.31 14.13 -3.60
N TYR A 21 23.47 13.27 -3.03
CA TYR A 21 23.92 12.07 -2.35
C TYR A 21 24.26 10.97 -3.37
N PHE A 22 25.47 10.40 -3.33
CA PHE A 22 25.96 9.49 -4.37
C PHE A 22 25.75 8.01 -4.01
N ILE A 23 25.24 7.21 -4.96
CA ILE A 23 25.28 5.75 -4.89
C ILE A 23 26.56 5.27 -5.59
N PRO A 24 27.48 4.57 -4.88
CA PRO A 24 28.69 4.04 -5.48
C PRO A 24 28.41 3.13 -6.68
N ASP A 25 29.18 3.29 -7.76
CA ASP A 25 28.97 2.58 -9.03
C ASP A 25 29.11 1.06 -8.85
N GLU A 26 29.96 0.60 -7.93
CA GLU A 26 30.13 -0.80 -7.59
C GLU A 26 28.87 -1.44 -6.97
N PHE A 27 27.92 -0.64 -6.46
CA PHE A 27 26.66 -1.13 -5.91
C PHE A 27 25.56 -1.23 -6.97
N ILE A 28 25.77 -0.63 -8.15
CA ILE A 28 24.80 -0.59 -9.23
C ILE A 28 24.76 -1.95 -9.93
N ARG A 29 23.56 -2.50 -10.08
CA ARG A 29 23.31 -3.75 -10.82
C ARG A 29 22.60 -3.46 -12.14
N PRO A 30 22.84 -4.25 -13.20
CA PRO A 30 22.02 -4.19 -14.40
C PRO A 30 20.59 -4.65 -14.08
N PRO A 31 19.58 -4.14 -14.79
CA PRO A 31 18.21 -4.61 -14.64
C PRO A 31 18.08 -6.10 -15.03
N PRO A 32 17.09 -6.83 -14.47
CA PRO A 32 16.80 -8.21 -14.88
C PRO A 32 16.49 -8.33 -16.38
N ALA A 33 16.79 -9.49 -16.99
CA ALA A 33 16.43 -9.73 -18.38
C ALA A 33 14.90 -9.63 -18.59
N GLY A 34 14.48 -8.82 -19.58
CA GLY A 34 13.06 -8.59 -19.89
C GLY A 34 12.29 -7.77 -18.84
N HIS A 35 12.97 -6.88 -18.09
CA HIS A 35 12.37 -6.06 -17.02
C HIS A 35 11.35 -5.01 -17.47
N LEU A 36 11.17 -4.86 -18.78
CA LEU A 36 10.11 -4.06 -19.39
C LEU A 36 9.13 -4.94 -20.19
N GLU A 37 9.56 -6.11 -20.66
CA GLU A 37 8.78 -6.96 -21.56
C GLU A 37 7.82 -7.93 -20.84
N ARG A 38 8.24 -8.49 -19.69
CA ARG A 38 7.49 -9.55 -18.98
C ARG A 38 6.91 -9.11 -17.65
N ALA A 39 7.56 -8.17 -16.98
CA ALA A 39 7.15 -7.60 -15.71
C ALA A 39 7.95 -6.32 -15.48
N LEU A 40 7.31 -5.26 -14.98
CA LEU A 40 7.98 -4.02 -14.62
C LEU A 40 8.82 -4.21 -13.36
N TYR A 41 10.10 -3.88 -13.42
CA TYR A 41 10.97 -3.80 -12.23
C TYR A 41 11.45 -2.38 -12.01
N MET A 42 11.36 -1.92 -10.76
CA MET A 42 11.82 -0.60 -10.35
C MET A 42 13.08 -0.70 -9.49
N LYS A 43 13.98 0.27 -9.66
CA LYS A 43 15.19 0.44 -8.85
C LYS A 43 14.83 0.57 -7.38
N HIS A 44 15.53 -0.16 -6.52
CA HIS A 44 15.35 -0.12 -5.07
C HIS A 44 16.69 -0.02 -4.34
N VAL A 45 16.78 0.97 -3.44
CA VAL A 45 17.99 1.27 -2.67
C VAL A 45 17.63 1.42 -1.20
N ASP A 46 18.34 0.71 -0.31
CA ASP A 46 18.23 0.91 1.13
C ASP A 46 19.43 1.73 1.63
N ILE A 47 19.15 2.78 2.40
CA ILE A 47 20.13 3.67 3.03
C ILE A 47 20.04 3.46 4.55
N HIS A 48 21.17 3.11 5.17
CA HIS A 48 21.31 2.90 6.60
C HIS A 48 22.16 4.01 7.19
N GLY A 49 21.57 4.87 8.03
CA GLY A 49 22.25 6.11 8.41
C GLY A 49 22.70 6.85 7.13
N ARG A 50 23.98 7.15 6.99
CA ARG A 50 24.53 7.82 5.79
C ARG A 50 25.10 6.88 4.73
N LEU A 51 24.94 5.56 4.88
CA LEU A 51 25.59 4.57 4.02
C LEU A 51 24.57 3.86 3.13
N VAL A 52 24.85 3.82 1.83
CA VAL A 52 24.14 2.94 0.89
C VAL A 52 24.52 1.50 1.21
N ARG A 53 23.54 0.63 1.48
CA ARG A 53 23.80 -0.80 1.70
C ARG A 53 23.73 -1.58 0.38
N PRO A 54 24.81 -2.26 -0.03
CA PRO A 54 24.75 -3.18 -1.16
C PRO A 54 24.08 -4.52 -0.76
N PRO A 55 23.52 -5.27 -1.74
CA PRO A 55 23.36 -4.87 -3.14
C PRO A 55 22.11 -4.00 -3.35
N MET A 56 22.19 -3.05 -4.28
CA MET A 56 21.02 -2.45 -4.91
C MET A 56 20.15 -3.56 -5.52
N LYS A 57 18.83 -3.40 -5.46
CA LYS A 57 17.85 -4.38 -5.96
C LYS A 57 16.97 -3.78 -7.03
N TYR A 58 16.39 -4.67 -7.83
CA TYR A 58 15.26 -4.36 -8.69
C TYR A 58 14.05 -5.09 -8.13
N ASN A 59 13.11 -4.33 -7.58
CA ASN A 59 11.88 -4.90 -7.05
C ASN A 59 10.84 -4.94 -8.15
N LYS A 60 10.19 -6.10 -8.31
CA LYS A 60 9.05 -6.22 -9.20
C LYS A 60 7.96 -5.26 -8.72
N VAL A 61 7.42 -4.47 -9.64
CA VAL A 61 6.26 -3.61 -9.35
C VAL A 61 5.05 -4.53 -9.26
N GLU A 62 4.56 -4.75 -8.04
CA GLU A 62 3.37 -5.55 -7.80
C GLU A 62 2.11 -4.68 -7.85
N GLY A 63 1.21 -5.02 -8.79
CA GLY A 63 -0.01 -4.27 -9.01
C GLY A 63 0.22 -2.92 -9.70
N GLY A 64 -0.80 -2.08 -9.71
CA GLY A 64 -0.78 -0.75 -10.33
C GLY A 64 -0.99 0.37 -9.31
N ASN A 65 -0.66 1.59 -9.71
CA ASN A 65 -1.04 2.81 -9.00
C ASN A 65 -1.32 3.93 -10.02
N LEU A 66 -2.13 4.92 -9.63
CA LEU A 66 -2.63 5.93 -10.57
C LEU A 66 -1.49 6.69 -11.27
N LEU A 67 -0.42 7.02 -10.56
CA LEU A 67 0.70 7.76 -11.17
C LEU A 67 1.42 6.91 -12.23
N LEU A 68 1.73 5.66 -11.89
CA LEU A 68 2.50 4.79 -12.79
C LEU A 68 1.70 4.40 -14.03
N GLU A 69 0.40 4.14 -13.87
CA GLU A 69 -0.51 3.85 -14.99
C GLU A 69 -0.53 5.02 -15.98
N TYR A 70 -0.70 6.24 -15.47
CA TYR A 70 -0.66 7.45 -16.29
C TYR A 70 0.69 7.66 -16.97
N LEU A 71 1.79 7.54 -16.23
CA LEU A 71 3.13 7.71 -16.80
C LEU A 71 3.40 6.68 -17.90
N THR A 72 2.92 5.45 -17.72
CA THR A 72 3.10 4.36 -18.68
C THR A 72 2.22 4.56 -19.92
N SER A 73 1.01 5.10 -19.77
CA SER A 73 0.15 5.42 -20.93
C SER A 73 0.72 6.56 -21.77
N GLU A 74 1.30 7.59 -21.14
CA GLU A 74 1.82 8.76 -21.85
C GLU A 74 3.23 8.56 -22.42
N ARG A 75 4.10 7.85 -21.71
CA ARG A 75 5.55 7.78 -22.01
C ARG A 75 6.05 6.37 -22.32
N GLY A 76 5.15 5.38 -22.31
CA GLY A 76 5.52 3.98 -22.43
C GLY A 76 6.13 3.40 -21.15
N GLN A 77 6.39 2.09 -21.18
CA GLN A 77 6.89 1.33 -20.01
C GLN A 77 8.29 1.75 -19.58
N GLN A 78 9.08 2.37 -20.46
CA GLN A 78 10.45 2.84 -20.18
C GLN A 78 10.47 3.91 -19.07
N VAL A 79 9.34 4.55 -18.77
CA VAL A 79 9.24 5.54 -17.68
C VAL A 79 9.62 4.98 -16.32
N VAL A 80 9.53 3.66 -16.12
CA VAL A 80 9.97 2.99 -14.89
C VAL A 80 11.46 3.18 -14.64
N ASP A 81 12.28 3.31 -15.68
CA ASP A 81 13.72 3.58 -15.54
C ASP A 81 13.97 5.00 -15.00
N ALA A 82 13.03 5.93 -15.14
CA ALA A 82 13.11 7.24 -14.51
C ALA A 82 12.65 7.22 -13.04
N LEU A 83 12.20 6.08 -12.50
CA LEU A 83 11.69 5.96 -11.13
C LEU A 83 12.62 5.12 -10.24
N MET A 84 12.64 5.47 -8.95
CA MET A 84 13.38 4.74 -7.93
C MET A 84 12.58 4.69 -6.63
N THR A 85 12.65 3.57 -5.92
CA THR A 85 12.21 3.48 -4.52
C THR A 85 13.41 3.51 -3.60
N VAL A 86 13.35 4.34 -2.56
CA VAL A 86 14.41 4.43 -1.55
C VAL A 86 13.84 4.10 -0.19
N GLY A 87 14.50 3.21 0.55
CA GLY A 87 14.21 2.87 1.94
C GLY A 87 15.25 3.47 2.89
N PHE A 88 14.78 4.04 3.99
CA PHE A 88 15.62 4.53 5.07
C PHE A 88 15.54 3.58 6.25
N ARG A 89 16.69 3.18 6.78
CA ARG A 89 16.83 2.25 7.89
C ARG A 89 17.70 2.87 8.97
N ALA A 90 17.37 2.57 10.22
CA ALA A 90 18.25 2.92 11.33
C ALA A 90 19.56 2.13 11.21
N GLU A 91 20.66 2.77 11.60
CA GLU A 91 21.93 2.10 11.80
C GLU A 91 22.00 1.62 13.26
N ARG A 92 22.49 0.40 13.50
CA ARG A 92 22.59 -0.13 14.86
C ARG A 92 23.51 0.77 15.69
N GLY A 93 22.97 1.38 16.75
CA GLY A 93 23.72 2.26 17.65
C GLY A 93 23.80 3.72 17.23
N ALA A 94 23.14 4.15 16.15
CA ALA A 94 23.09 5.55 15.73
C ALA A 94 21.66 5.99 15.37
N ASP A 95 21.15 7.01 16.07
CA ASP A 95 19.76 7.51 15.96
C ASP A 95 19.62 8.74 15.06
N THR A 96 20.62 9.04 14.22
CA THR A 96 20.54 10.23 13.37
C THR A 96 19.73 9.97 12.09
N ASP A 97 18.50 10.47 12.06
CA ASP A 97 17.69 10.50 10.84
C ASP A 97 18.28 11.51 9.83
N CYS A 98 18.89 10.99 8.78
CA CYS A 98 19.43 11.78 7.67
C CYS A 98 18.50 11.83 6.45
N SER A 99 17.31 11.23 6.52
CA SER A 99 16.42 11.08 5.36
C SER A 99 16.03 12.44 4.78
N GLN A 100 15.67 13.41 5.61
CA GLN A 100 15.30 14.75 5.15
C GLN A 100 16.43 15.45 4.38
N GLU A 101 17.66 15.30 4.85
CA GLU A 101 18.83 15.94 4.25
C GLU A 101 19.20 15.28 2.92
N ILE A 102 19.21 13.94 2.87
CA ILE A 102 19.44 13.18 1.64
C ILE A 102 18.37 13.50 0.59
N LEU A 103 17.09 13.51 0.99
CA LEU A 103 15.98 13.80 0.07
C LEU A 103 16.02 15.23 -0.48
N LYS A 104 16.48 16.22 0.30
CA LYS A 104 16.66 17.61 -0.16
C LYS A 104 17.79 17.76 -1.20
N ARG A 105 18.81 16.91 -1.12
CA ARG A 105 19.95 16.91 -2.04
C ARG A 105 19.64 16.18 -3.35
N GLY A 106 18.74 15.20 -3.29
CA GLY A 106 18.55 14.23 -4.35
C GLY A 106 19.64 13.16 -4.33
N ILE A 107 19.42 12.09 -5.10
CA ILE A 107 20.30 10.92 -5.14
C ILE A 107 20.84 10.74 -6.55
N VAL A 108 22.17 10.71 -6.69
CA VAL A 108 22.83 10.40 -7.96
C VAL A 108 22.91 8.89 -8.15
N PHE A 109 22.43 8.43 -9.29
CA PHE A 109 22.48 7.04 -9.72
C PHE A 109 22.79 6.98 -11.21
N SER A 110 23.89 6.31 -11.58
CA SER A 110 24.36 6.20 -12.96
C SER A 110 24.43 7.55 -13.69
N GLY A 111 24.96 8.59 -13.02
CA GLY A 111 25.10 9.94 -13.58
C GLY A 111 23.82 10.79 -13.62
N ALA A 112 22.66 10.25 -13.23
CA ALA A 112 21.40 10.97 -13.19
C ALA A 112 20.96 11.30 -11.75
N ILE A 113 20.29 12.44 -11.53
CA ILE A 113 19.82 12.88 -10.21
C ILE A 113 18.34 12.54 -10.05
N TYR A 114 18.03 11.71 -9.05
CA TYR A 114 16.69 11.34 -8.64
C TYR A 114 16.23 12.23 -7.49
N ARG A 115 15.06 12.84 -7.63
CA ARG A 115 14.48 13.76 -6.64
C ARG A 115 13.19 13.23 -6.05
N PHE A 116 12.86 13.68 -4.85
CA PHE A 116 11.69 13.21 -4.12
C PHE A 116 10.39 13.49 -4.89
N LEU A 117 9.64 12.42 -5.18
CA LEU A 117 8.39 12.47 -5.91
C LEU A 117 7.19 12.30 -4.97
N GLY A 118 7.29 11.40 -3.99
CA GLY A 118 6.23 11.21 -3.01
C GLY A 118 6.29 9.84 -2.31
N HIS A 119 5.28 9.56 -1.50
CA HIS A 119 5.14 8.27 -0.82
C HIS A 119 3.65 7.95 -0.63
N SER A 120 3.30 6.67 -0.63
CA SER A 120 2.01 6.20 -0.12
C SER A 120 2.02 6.13 1.41
N ASN A 121 0.85 5.84 2.02
CA ASN A 121 0.78 5.64 3.46
C ASN A 121 1.51 4.37 3.94
N SER A 122 1.54 3.30 3.14
CA SER A 122 2.29 2.09 3.50
C SER A 122 3.78 2.36 3.43
N GLN A 123 4.24 3.02 2.37
CA GLN A 123 5.64 3.42 2.22
C GLN A 123 6.11 4.30 3.38
N LEU A 124 5.30 5.28 3.83
CA LEU A 124 5.65 6.09 5.00
C LEU A 124 5.88 5.25 6.26
N LYS A 125 5.04 4.23 6.50
CA LYS A 125 5.20 3.31 7.65
C LYS A 125 6.46 2.45 7.52
N GLU A 126 6.79 2.05 6.30
CA GLU A 126 7.98 1.27 5.96
C GLU A 126 9.23 2.15 5.81
N LYS A 127 9.13 3.46 6.07
CA LYS A 127 10.20 4.45 5.85
C LYS A 127 10.77 4.38 4.43
N THR A 128 9.91 4.22 3.43
CA THR A 128 10.26 4.22 2.00
C THR A 128 9.56 5.36 1.25
N CYS A 129 10.07 5.73 0.08
CA CYS A 129 9.47 6.72 -0.80
C CYS A 129 9.87 6.50 -2.27
N PHE A 130 9.15 7.18 -3.17
CA PHE A 130 9.47 7.25 -4.59
C PHE A 130 10.28 8.50 -4.92
N LEU A 131 11.29 8.32 -5.76
CA LEU A 131 12.05 9.38 -6.40
C LEU A 131 11.92 9.27 -7.92
N MET A 132 12.14 10.37 -8.62
CA MET A 132 12.10 10.46 -10.08
C MET A 132 13.32 11.20 -10.62
N ASN A 133 13.88 10.72 -11.73
CA ASN A 133 14.88 11.41 -12.53
C ASN A 133 14.22 12.53 -13.33
N ALA A 134 13.99 13.67 -12.66
CA ALA A 134 13.37 14.87 -13.21
C ALA A 134 13.79 16.09 -12.37
N SER A 135 13.57 17.31 -12.89
CA SER A 135 13.72 18.52 -12.09
C SER A 135 12.60 18.66 -11.05
N ASP A 136 12.79 19.51 -10.04
CA ASP A 136 11.74 19.77 -9.05
C ASP A 136 10.52 20.45 -9.70
N GLU A 137 10.77 21.29 -10.71
CA GLU A 137 9.76 21.95 -11.54
C GLU A 137 8.93 20.92 -12.32
N ASP A 138 9.58 19.98 -13.02
CA ASP A 138 8.88 18.93 -13.78
C ASP A 138 8.04 18.04 -12.87
N ILE A 139 8.55 17.70 -11.68
CA ILE A 139 7.80 16.91 -10.67
C ILE A 139 6.58 17.71 -10.20
N TYR A 140 6.74 19.00 -9.94
CA TYR A 140 5.64 19.87 -9.54
C TYR A 140 4.55 19.95 -10.62
N GLU A 141 4.95 20.13 -11.89
CA GLU A 141 4.04 20.16 -13.04
C GLU A 141 3.33 18.81 -13.24
N LEU A 142 4.05 17.69 -13.12
CA LEU A 142 3.47 16.34 -13.16
C LEU A 142 2.40 16.17 -12.08
N LEU A 143 2.70 16.54 -10.83
CA LEU A 143 1.74 16.42 -9.73
C LEU A 143 0.53 17.33 -9.91
N ALA A 144 0.70 18.52 -10.51
CA ALA A 144 -0.38 19.46 -10.78
C ALA A 144 -1.42 18.91 -11.76
N GLN A 145 -1.03 17.97 -12.64
CA GLN A 145 -1.95 17.29 -13.57
C GLN A 145 -2.99 16.45 -12.82
N PHE A 146 -2.67 15.91 -11.64
CA PHE A 146 -3.59 15.06 -10.87
C PHE A 146 -4.50 15.84 -9.93
N GLY A 147 -4.17 17.09 -9.60
CA GLY A 147 -4.99 17.89 -8.72
C GLY A 147 -4.36 19.19 -8.28
N LYS A 148 -5.20 20.10 -7.79
CA LYS A 148 -4.79 21.42 -7.26
C LYS A 148 -4.19 21.29 -5.86
N PHE A 149 -3.13 20.48 -5.69
CA PHE A 149 -2.53 20.18 -4.39
C PHE A 149 -1.91 21.40 -3.70
N SER A 150 -1.50 22.41 -4.48
CA SER A 150 -1.01 23.70 -3.98
C SER A 150 -2.04 24.44 -3.11
N GLN A 151 -3.34 24.23 -3.33
CA GLN A 151 -4.42 24.83 -2.52
C GLN A 151 -4.53 24.20 -1.12
N ILE A 152 -3.92 23.03 -0.90
CA ILE A 152 -3.90 22.39 0.41
C ILE A 152 -2.81 23.05 1.26
N LYS A 153 -3.24 23.84 2.27
CA LYS A 153 -2.34 24.67 3.11
C LYS A 153 -1.35 23.84 3.94
N THR A 154 -1.82 22.77 4.58
CA THR A 154 -0.97 21.98 5.49
C THR A 154 -0.12 20.97 4.71
N ALA A 155 1.20 21.01 4.87
CA ALA A 155 2.12 20.07 4.22
C ALA A 155 1.74 18.60 4.45
N ALA A 156 1.42 18.22 5.70
CA ALA A 156 0.99 16.85 6.02
C ALA A 156 -0.30 16.43 5.28
N LYS A 157 -1.29 17.33 5.18
CA LYS A 157 -2.53 17.06 4.42
C LYS A 157 -2.25 16.97 2.92
N ARG A 158 -1.34 17.80 2.40
CA ARG A 158 -0.92 17.82 1.00
C ARG A 158 -0.19 16.53 0.64
N ALA A 159 0.81 16.14 1.42
CA ALA A 159 1.55 14.88 1.27
C ALA A 159 0.61 13.67 1.35
N LYS A 160 -0.32 13.64 2.32
CA LYS A 160 -1.35 12.58 2.40
C LYS A 160 -2.24 12.50 1.16
N ARG A 161 -2.51 13.64 0.50
CA ARG A 161 -3.34 13.67 -0.71
C ARG A 161 -2.57 13.23 -1.95
N ILE A 162 -1.36 13.73 -2.14
CA ILE A 162 -0.41 13.30 -3.19
C ILE A 162 -0.11 11.81 -3.03
N GLY A 163 0.01 11.32 -1.79
CA GLY A 163 0.23 9.92 -1.46
C GLY A 163 -0.83 8.94 -1.97
N LEU A 164 -2.02 9.45 -2.35
CA LEU A 164 -3.06 8.63 -2.97
C LEU A 164 -2.70 8.20 -4.39
N LEU A 165 -1.87 8.97 -5.11
CA LEU A 165 -1.40 8.63 -6.45
C LEU A 165 -0.54 7.36 -6.46
N PHE A 166 0.21 7.15 -5.38
CA PHE A 166 1.12 6.01 -5.16
C PHE A 166 0.45 4.82 -4.47
N SER A 167 -0.83 4.91 -4.14
CA SER A 167 -1.51 3.87 -3.39
C SER A 167 -1.82 2.67 -4.30
N THR A 168 -1.16 1.54 -4.05
CA THR A 168 -1.14 0.36 -4.92
C THR A 168 -2.43 -0.46 -4.86
N PHE A 169 -2.98 -0.84 -6.00
CA PHE A 169 -4.08 -1.78 -6.15
C PHE A 169 -3.59 -3.06 -6.84
N ASN A 170 -4.25 -4.18 -6.53
CA ASN A 170 -3.76 -5.50 -6.93
C ASN A 170 -4.18 -5.88 -8.34
N GLN A 171 -5.25 -5.27 -8.84
CA GLN A 171 -5.83 -5.55 -10.14
C GLN A 171 -6.55 -4.30 -10.65
N SER A 172 -6.54 -4.09 -11.95
CA SER A 172 -7.30 -3.05 -12.63
C SER A 172 -8.44 -3.64 -13.44
N ILE A 173 -9.49 -2.84 -13.59
CA ILE A 173 -10.62 -3.02 -14.51
C ILE A 173 -10.82 -1.69 -15.21
N VAL A 174 -11.43 -1.67 -16.40
CA VAL A 174 -11.79 -0.42 -17.08
C VAL A 174 -13.14 0.06 -16.52
N LEU A 175 -13.19 1.34 -16.14
CA LEU A 175 -14.44 2.03 -15.79
C LEU A 175 -14.47 3.38 -16.51
N GLU A 176 -15.38 3.50 -17.45
CA GLU A 176 -15.60 4.70 -18.26
C GLU A 176 -16.46 5.72 -17.51
N GLU A 177 -16.38 6.99 -17.93
CA GLU A 177 -17.10 8.10 -17.29
C GLU A 177 -18.63 7.91 -17.26
N HIS A 178 -19.20 7.31 -18.30
CA HIS A 178 -20.64 7.07 -18.42
C HIS A 178 -21.12 5.85 -17.61
N GLU A 179 -20.21 5.01 -17.12
CA GLU A 179 -20.54 3.80 -16.36
C GLU A 179 -20.64 4.05 -14.85
N TYR A 180 -20.33 5.27 -14.38
CA TYR A 180 -20.47 5.64 -12.98
C TYR A 180 -21.26 6.93 -12.79
N THR A 181 -21.87 7.05 -11.61
CA THR A 181 -22.51 8.28 -11.16
C THR A 181 -22.03 8.68 -9.77
N ILE A 182 -22.26 9.93 -9.38
CA ILE A 182 -21.91 10.46 -8.06
C ILE A 182 -23.19 10.87 -7.34
N ILE A 183 -23.40 10.32 -6.14
CA ILE A 183 -24.57 10.57 -5.30
C ILE A 183 -24.17 11.24 -3.97
N GLU A 184 -25.13 11.92 -3.33
CA GLU A 184 -24.91 12.59 -2.04
C GLU A 184 -24.59 11.62 -0.93
N ASP A 185 -23.86 12.03 0.10
CA ASP A 185 -23.76 11.23 1.32
C ASP A 185 -25.06 11.24 2.14
N VAL A 186 -25.37 10.11 2.81
CA VAL A 186 -26.45 10.06 3.79
C VAL A 186 -25.98 10.77 5.06
N LYS A 187 -26.68 11.84 5.44
CA LYS A 187 -26.31 12.71 6.56
C LYS A 187 -27.43 12.78 7.59
N ARG A 188 -27.07 12.82 8.87
CA ARG A 188 -27.99 13.18 9.97
C ARG A 188 -27.29 14.18 10.87
N GLY A 189 -27.75 15.43 10.86
CA GLY A 189 -27.05 16.55 11.49
C GLY A 189 -25.63 16.71 10.92
N LYS A 190 -24.62 16.73 11.80
CA LYS A 190 -23.20 16.88 11.43
C LYS A 190 -22.51 15.58 11.00
N TYR A 191 -23.19 14.44 11.08
CA TYR A 191 -22.58 13.13 10.85
C TYR A 191 -22.90 12.61 9.45
N ILE A 192 -21.88 12.04 8.82
CA ILE A 192 -21.97 11.35 7.52
C ILE A 192 -21.97 9.85 7.78
N PHE A 193 -23.04 9.15 7.39
CA PHE A 193 -23.24 7.71 7.66
C PHE A 193 -22.68 6.82 6.55
N THR A 194 -22.38 7.41 5.38
CA THR A 194 -21.85 6.71 4.20
C THR A 194 -20.46 7.20 3.80
N ASP A 195 -19.67 7.73 4.75
CA ASP A 195 -18.35 8.31 4.43
C ASP A 195 -17.44 7.23 3.82
N GLY A 196 -17.15 7.40 2.54
CA GLY A 196 -16.31 6.46 1.81
C GLY A 196 -17.03 5.20 1.30
N CYS A 197 -18.37 5.13 1.36
CA CYS A 197 -19.14 3.93 1.01
C CYS A 197 -20.09 4.18 -0.17
N GLY A 198 -19.75 3.65 -1.35
CA GLY A 198 -20.58 3.68 -2.55
C GLY A 198 -21.24 2.34 -2.87
N PHE A 199 -21.86 2.26 -4.05
CA PHE A 199 -22.47 1.03 -4.55
C PHE A 199 -21.82 0.54 -5.84
N MET A 200 -21.92 -0.77 -6.09
CA MET A 200 -21.64 -1.39 -7.38
C MET A 200 -22.80 -2.27 -7.82
N SER A 201 -22.99 -2.41 -9.13
CA SER A 201 -23.98 -3.31 -9.70
C SER A 201 -23.58 -4.77 -9.53
N ASP A 202 -24.55 -5.66 -9.70
CA ASP A 202 -24.34 -7.10 -9.67
C ASP A 202 -23.40 -7.58 -10.79
N ALA A 203 -23.60 -7.06 -12.01
CA ALA A 203 -22.75 -7.32 -13.16
C ALA A 203 -21.30 -6.87 -12.92
N PHE A 204 -21.08 -5.70 -12.32
CA PHE A 204 -19.72 -5.24 -12.03
C PHE A 204 -19.03 -6.06 -10.94
N ALA A 205 -19.79 -6.56 -9.96
CA ALA A 205 -19.26 -7.48 -8.96
C ALA A 205 -18.86 -8.83 -9.59
N GLN A 206 -19.61 -9.32 -10.58
CA GLN A 206 -19.25 -10.51 -11.37
C GLN A 206 -17.97 -10.26 -12.20
N GLU A 207 -17.85 -9.11 -12.85
CA GLU A 207 -16.64 -8.72 -13.58
C GLU A 207 -15.41 -8.72 -12.65
N ILE A 208 -15.55 -8.17 -11.43
CA ILE A 208 -14.48 -8.22 -10.42
C ILE A 208 -14.14 -9.66 -10.01
N GLN A 209 -15.15 -10.53 -9.85
CA GLN A 209 -14.94 -11.94 -9.54
C GLN A 209 -14.10 -12.61 -10.62
N ASP A 210 -14.43 -12.41 -11.89
CA ASP A 210 -13.81 -13.09 -13.02
C ASP A 210 -12.35 -12.63 -13.20
N VAL A 211 -12.12 -11.31 -13.18
CA VAL A 211 -10.77 -10.74 -13.31
C VAL A 211 -9.88 -11.16 -12.14
N LYS A 212 -10.41 -11.23 -10.92
CA LYS A 212 -9.65 -11.65 -9.74
C LYS A 212 -9.67 -13.16 -9.48
N ARG A 213 -10.39 -13.93 -10.30
CA ARG A 213 -10.60 -15.39 -10.14
C ARG A 213 -11.04 -15.74 -8.72
N LEU A 214 -12.03 -15.03 -8.20
CA LEU A 214 -12.57 -15.29 -6.86
C LEU A 214 -13.51 -16.49 -6.89
N ASP A 215 -13.51 -17.27 -5.81
CA ASP A 215 -14.40 -18.43 -5.67
C ASP A 215 -15.88 -18.05 -5.56
N GLY A 216 -16.18 -16.78 -5.33
CA GLY A 216 -17.54 -16.24 -5.25
C GLY A 216 -17.54 -14.74 -5.44
N LYS A 217 -18.71 -14.23 -5.83
CA LYS A 217 -18.93 -12.79 -6.07
C LYS A 217 -18.71 -11.98 -4.79
N PRO A 218 -17.91 -10.90 -4.83
CA PRO A 218 -17.69 -10.09 -3.65
C PRO A 218 -18.90 -9.18 -3.37
N CYS A 219 -19.31 -9.08 -2.11
CA CYS A 219 -20.35 -8.14 -1.68
C CYS A 219 -19.77 -6.77 -1.31
N VAL A 220 -18.47 -6.71 -0.98
CA VAL A 220 -17.77 -5.47 -0.66
C VAL A 220 -16.40 -5.44 -1.32
N VAL A 221 -16.06 -4.32 -1.94
CA VAL A 221 -14.77 -4.13 -2.61
C VAL A 221 -14.14 -2.81 -2.21
N GLN A 222 -12.88 -2.81 -1.80
CA GLN A 222 -12.10 -1.61 -1.59
C GLN A 222 -11.49 -1.16 -2.91
N VAL A 223 -11.65 0.13 -3.24
CA VAL A 223 -11.40 0.64 -4.60
C VAL A 223 -10.57 1.92 -4.59
N ARG A 224 -9.91 2.18 -5.72
CA ARG A 224 -9.27 3.45 -6.07
C ARG A 224 -9.53 3.77 -7.53
N TYR A 225 -10.00 4.97 -7.83
CA TYR A 225 -10.30 5.39 -9.19
C TYR A 225 -10.26 6.91 -9.31
N GLN A 226 -9.37 7.49 -10.12
CA GLN A 226 -9.32 8.94 -10.40
C GLN A 226 -9.52 9.88 -9.18
N GLY A 227 -8.92 9.55 -8.04
CA GLY A 227 -9.07 10.29 -6.80
C GLY A 227 -10.28 9.92 -5.92
N PHE A 228 -11.20 9.09 -6.41
CA PHE A 228 -12.12 8.34 -5.56
C PHE A 228 -11.37 7.24 -4.79
N LYS A 229 -11.67 7.16 -3.49
CA LYS A 229 -11.16 6.12 -2.60
C LYS A 229 -12.23 5.77 -1.58
N GLY A 230 -12.47 4.48 -1.40
CA GLY A 230 -13.41 3.98 -0.42
C GLY A 230 -13.71 2.50 -0.61
N VAL A 231 -14.91 2.10 -0.23
CA VAL A 231 -15.49 0.78 -0.46
C VAL A 231 -16.75 0.90 -1.29
N LEU A 232 -17.02 -0.10 -2.11
CA LEU A 232 -18.28 -0.29 -2.82
C LEU A 232 -18.99 -1.50 -2.24
N ILE A 233 -20.29 -1.37 -2.05
CA ILE A 233 -21.17 -2.43 -1.58
C ILE A 233 -22.04 -2.88 -2.75
N LEU A 234 -22.24 -4.18 -2.91
CA LEU A 234 -23.15 -4.74 -3.89
C LEU A 234 -24.57 -4.21 -3.66
N SER A 235 -25.17 -3.64 -4.70
CA SER A 235 -26.56 -3.20 -4.70
C SER A 235 -27.32 -3.91 -5.80
N GLN A 236 -28.38 -4.63 -5.41
CA GLN A 236 -29.31 -5.26 -6.36
C GLN A 236 -30.25 -4.25 -7.04
N GLN A 237 -30.24 -2.99 -6.59
CA GLN A 237 -31.08 -1.93 -7.12
C GLN A 237 -30.39 -1.09 -8.20
N LEU A 238 -29.08 -1.29 -8.42
CA LEU A 238 -28.37 -0.70 -9.55
C LEU A 238 -28.75 -1.47 -10.82
N GLY A 239 -29.34 -0.77 -11.79
CA GLY A 239 -29.54 -1.33 -13.13
C GLY A 239 -28.20 -1.49 -13.88
N ASP A 240 -28.24 -2.25 -14.98
CA ASP A 240 -27.02 -2.69 -15.69
C ASP A 240 -26.23 -1.56 -16.38
N GLN A 241 -26.85 -0.39 -16.60
CA GLN A 241 -26.20 0.76 -17.25
C GLN A 241 -25.18 1.48 -16.35
N VAL A 242 -25.34 1.40 -15.02
CA VAL A 242 -24.45 2.05 -14.05
C VAL A 242 -23.72 0.97 -13.28
N LYS A 243 -22.42 0.82 -13.54
CA LYS A 243 -21.55 -0.13 -12.82
C LYS A 243 -21.28 0.33 -11.40
N VAL A 244 -21.10 1.63 -11.18
CA VAL A 244 -20.68 2.19 -9.88
C VAL A 244 -21.44 3.47 -9.52
N GLN A 245 -21.86 3.58 -8.27
CA GLN A 245 -22.31 4.84 -7.67
C GLN A 245 -21.33 5.28 -6.58
N PHE A 246 -20.50 6.28 -6.88
CA PHE A 246 -19.64 6.88 -5.88
C PHE A 246 -20.41 7.87 -5.00
N ARG A 247 -19.98 8.05 -3.75
CA ARG A 247 -20.44 9.15 -2.89
C ARG A 247 -19.50 10.35 -2.99
N LYS A 248 -20.02 11.56 -2.76
CA LYS A 248 -19.19 12.79 -2.70
C LYS A 248 -18.01 12.66 -1.73
N SER A 249 -18.22 12.09 -0.56
CA SER A 249 -17.17 11.84 0.45
C SER A 249 -16.01 11.00 -0.07
N MET A 250 -16.25 10.11 -1.05
CA MET A 250 -15.20 9.27 -1.63
C MET A 250 -14.22 10.06 -2.49
N LYS A 251 -14.64 11.21 -3.07
CA LYS A 251 -13.80 12.02 -3.96
C LYS A 251 -12.75 12.77 -3.15
N LYS A 252 -11.52 12.30 -3.21
CA LYS A 252 -10.40 12.85 -2.43
C LYS A 252 -9.71 13.97 -3.19
N PHE A 253 -9.61 13.92 -4.49
CA PHE A 253 -9.13 15.01 -5.35
C PHE A 253 -9.79 14.88 -6.72
N THR A 254 -9.56 15.87 -7.58
CA THR A 254 -10.08 15.89 -8.95
C THR A 254 -8.91 16.19 -9.88
N ILE A 255 -8.74 15.34 -10.90
CA ILE A 255 -7.88 15.60 -12.05
C ILE A 255 -8.45 16.84 -12.77
N PRO A 256 -7.73 17.96 -12.88
CA PRO A 256 -8.27 19.21 -13.42
C PRO A 256 -8.55 19.15 -14.91
N ASP A 257 -7.71 18.43 -15.67
CA ASP A 257 -7.84 18.29 -17.11
C ASP A 257 -8.89 17.21 -17.46
N GLU A 258 -9.87 17.59 -18.28
CA GLU A 258 -10.97 16.70 -18.64
C GLU A 258 -10.53 15.56 -19.56
N ARG A 259 -9.59 15.82 -20.49
CA ARG A 259 -9.09 14.81 -21.42
C ARG A 259 -8.31 13.73 -20.69
N MET A 260 -7.40 14.10 -19.80
CA MET A 260 -6.66 13.20 -18.93
C MET A 260 -7.62 12.38 -18.07
N ARG A 261 -8.63 13.03 -17.48
CA ARG A 261 -9.63 12.36 -16.66
C ARG A 261 -10.42 11.32 -17.46
N ARG A 262 -10.78 11.59 -18.71
CA ARG A 262 -11.44 10.62 -19.60
C ARG A 262 -10.50 9.50 -20.06
N ALA A 263 -9.22 9.78 -20.24
CA ALA A 263 -8.23 8.76 -20.61
C ALA A 263 -7.85 7.84 -19.44
N CYS A 264 -7.91 8.31 -18.19
CA CYS A 264 -7.56 7.52 -17.00
C CYS A 264 -8.67 6.56 -16.55
N THR A 265 -9.03 5.57 -17.34
CA THR A 265 -10.17 4.66 -17.05
C THR A 265 -9.82 3.51 -16.08
N THR A 266 -8.56 3.43 -15.63
CA THR A 266 -8.08 2.37 -14.73
C THR A 266 -8.75 2.42 -13.36
N PHE A 267 -9.65 1.46 -13.11
CA PHE A 267 -10.30 1.20 -11.83
C PHE A 267 -9.52 0.19 -11.01
N GLY A 268 -8.88 0.64 -9.94
CA GLY A 268 -8.05 -0.17 -9.07
C GLY A 268 -8.83 -0.91 -8.00
N VAL A 269 -8.84 -2.25 -8.07
CA VAL A 269 -9.39 -3.12 -7.03
C VAL A 269 -8.30 -3.49 -6.03
N VAL A 270 -8.45 -3.00 -4.80
CA VAL A 270 -7.47 -3.19 -3.71
C VAL A 270 -7.67 -4.52 -3.02
N LYS A 271 -8.88 -4.73 -2.50
CA LYS A 271 -9.24 -5.91 -1.71
C LYS A 271 -10.73 -6.17 -1.86
N CYS A 272 -11.10 -7.43 -1.85
CA CYS A 272 -12.49 -7.87 -1.91
C CYS A 272 -12.86 -8.56 -0.59
N SER A 273 -14.15 -8.53 -0.24
CA SER A 273 -14.71 -9.35 0.84
C SER A 273 -14.41 -10.81 0.58
N LYS A 274 -13.98 -11.53 1.62
CA LYS A 274 -13.72 -12.97 1.58
C LYS A 274 -14.40 -13.63 2.77
N PRO A 275 -15.01 -14.82 2.59
CA PRO A 275 -15.51 -15.59 3.72
C PRO A 275 -14.35 -16.12 4.58
N TYR A 276 -14.66 -16.57 5.79
CA TYR A 276 -13.72 -17.27 6.68
C TYR A 276 -12.46 -16.47 7.05
N THR A 277 -12.60 -15.15 7.19
CA THR A 277 -11.51 -14.30 7.72
C THR A 277 -11.64 -14.19 9.23
N ILE A 278 -10.58 -14.56 9.96
CA ILE A 278 -10.55 -14.56 11.43
C ILE A 278 -9.99 -13.23 11.93
N GLY A 279 -10.76 -12.57 12.80
CA GLY A 279 -10.27 -11.49 13.65
C GLY A 279 -9.62 -12.05 14.91
N TYR A 280 -8.56 -11.40 15.39
CA TYR A 280 -7.91 -11.73 16.65
C TYR A 280 -8.05 -10.54 17.60
N LEU A 281 -8.12 -10.82 18.89
CA LEU A 281 -7.91 -9.80 19.91
C LEU A 281 -6.41 -9.50 19.97
N ASN A 282 -6.03 -8.28 19.59
CA ASN A 282 -4.66 -7.79 19.81
C ASN A 282 -4.55 -7.18 21.21
N LYS A 283 -3.31 -6.96 21.66
CA LYS A 283 -3.00 -6.37 22.98
C LYS A 283 -3.82 -5.11 23.28
N GLN A 284 -3.94 -4.20 22.31
CA GLN A 284 -4.66 -2.93 22.48
C GLN A 284 -6.16 -3.14 22.75
N ILE A 285 -6.81 -4.00 21.97
CA ILE A 285 -8.23 -4.32 22.18
C ILE A 285 -8.42 -5.11 23.48
N THR A 286 -7.53 -6.04 23.81
CA THR A 286 -7.57 -6.79 25.06
C THR A 286 -7.47 -5.87 26.28
N LEU A 287 -6.58 -4.88 26.25
CA LEU A 287 -6.44 -3.88 27.30
C LEU A 287 -7.71 -3.03 27.44
N LEU A 288 -8.28 -2.57 26.32
CA LEU A 288 -9.54 -1.80 26.33
C LEU A 288 -10.71 -2.61 26.91
N LEU A 289 -10.81 -3.91 26.57
CA LEU A 289 -11.84 -4.79 27.11
C LEU A 289 -11.68 -4.97 28.62
N ALA A 290 -10.44 -5.17 29.10
CA ALA A 290 -10.15 -5.29 30.51
C ALA A 290 -10.50 -4.01 31.29
N ASP A 291 -10.11 -2.85 30.77
CA ASP A 291 -10.46 -1.53 31.33
C ASP A 291 -11.98 -1.29 31.35
N SER A 292 -12.69 -1.79 30.32
CA SER A 292 -14.16 -1.76 30.25
C SER A 292 -14.84 -2.77 31.18
N GLY A 293 -14.10 -3.48 32.04
CA GLY A 293 -14.63 -4.39 33.06
C GLY A 293 -14.69 -5.87 32.66
N VAL A 294 -14.16 -6.28 31.50
CA VAL A 294 -14.05 -7.70 31.16
C VAL A 294 -13.00 -8.35 32.07
N LYS A 295 -13.40 -9.40 32.79
CA LYS A 295 -12.52 -10.10 33.75
C LYS A 295 -11.28 -10.65 33.04
N HIS A 296 -10.10 -10.41 33.62
CA HIS A 296 -8.84 -10.99 33.15
C HIS A 296 -8.93 -12.52 33.01
N SER A 297 -9.56 -13.21 33.97
CA SER A 297 -9.74 -14.66 33.93
C SER A 297 -10.52 -15.14 32.71
N TYR A 298 -11.48 -14.36 32.21
CA TYR A 298 -12.23 -14.69 31.00
C TYR A 298 -11.36 -14.54 29.75
N LEU A 299 -10.59 -13.44 29.65
CA LEU A 299 -9.66 -13.21 28.54
C LEU A 299 -8.55 -14.26 28.49
N THR A 300 -8.00 -14.64 29.66
CA THR A 300 -7.05 -15.76 29.79
C THR A 300 -7.70 -17.08 29.41
N GLY A 301 -8.97 -17.29 29.77
CA GLY A 301 -9.77 -18.45 29.34
C GLY A 301 -9.82 -18.57 27.82
N LEU A 302 -10.20 -17.50 27.11
CA LEU A 302 -10.24 -17.49 25.63
C LEU A 302 -8.89 -17.85 25.00
N GLN A 303 -7.79 -17.35 25.57
CA GLN A 303 -6.44 -17.70 25.11
C GLN A 303 -6.13 -19.18 25.35
N ASN A 304 -6.45 -19.70 26.54
CA ASN A 304 -6.23 -21.10 26.89
C ASN A 304 -7.04 -22.05 26.01
N ASP A 305 -8.30 -21.72 25.72
CA ASP A 305 -9.17 -22.50 24.84
C ASP A 305 -8.60 -22.56 23.41
N PHE A 306 -8.11 -21.42 22.91
CA PHE A 306 -7.45 -21.39 21.60
C PHE A 306 -6.16 -22.22 21.58
N HIS A 307 -5.34 -22.14 22.64
CA HIS A 307 -4.14 -22.96 22.79
C HIS A 307 -4.47 -24.46 22.86
N ALA A 308 -5.52 -24.83 23.58
CA ALA A 308 -5.99 -26.22 23.68
C ALA A 308 -6.40 -26.74 22.30
N MET A 309 -7.23 -25.99 21.57
CA MET A 309 -7.62 -26.31 20.20
C MET A 309 -6.41 -26.49 19.28
N LEU A 310 -5.39 -25.62 19.37
CA LEU A 310 -4.16 -25.78 18.57
C LEU A 310 -3.36 -27.03 18.96
N ARG A 311 -3.30 -27.42 20.23
CA ARG A 311 -2.64 -28.66 20.67
C ARG A 311 -3.34 -29.88 20.09
N GLU A 312 -4.67 -29.89 20.11
CA GLU A 312 -5.53 -30.98 19.66
C GLU A 312 -5.76 -31.02 18.14
N LEU A 313 -5.31 -29.99 17.42
CA LEU A 313 -5.53 -29.84 15.97
C LEU A 313 -5.18 -31.09 15.14
N CYS A 314 -4.18 -31.87 15.58
CA CYS A 314 -3.76 -33.11 14.90
C CYS A 314 -4.29 -34.39 15.56
N GLY A 315 -4.96 -34.27 16.71
CA GLY A 315 -5.36 -35.38 17.57
C GLY A 315 -6.80 -35.85 17.36
N THR A 316 -7.73 -34.95 17.06
CA THR A 316 -9.15 -35.31 16.85
C THR A 316 -9.70 -34.73 15.55
N ALA A 317 -10.54 -35.50 14.86
CA ALA A 317 -11.15 -35.06 13.61
C ALA A 317 -12.05 -33.83 13.83
N GLN A 318 -12.71 -33.75 14.99
CA GLN A 318 -13.55 -32.61 15.37
C GLN A 318 -12.75 -31.32 15.53
N SER A 319 -11.61 -31.34 16.24
CA SER A 319 -10.76 -30.15 16.41
C SER A 319 -10.12 -29.72 15.09
N ALA A 320 -9.71 -30.68 14.26
CA ALA A 320 -9.24 -30.42 12.90
C ALA A 320 -10.32 -29.77 12.03
N GLU A 321 -11.52 -30.35 11.99
CA GLU A 321 -12.65 -29.83 11.23
C GLU A 321 -13.02 -28.41 11.68
N TYR A 322 -13.16 -28.19 12.98
CA TYR A 322 -13.48 -26.88 13.54
C TYR A 322 -12.45 -25.83 13.10
N TYR A 323 -11.16 -26.12 13.27
CA TYR A 323 -10.10 -25.20 12.87
C TYR A 323 -10.09 -24.92 11.36
N LEU A 324 -10.21 -25.96 10.53
CA LEU A 324 -10.19 -25.83 9.08
C LEU A 324 -11.40 -25.03 8.57
N ARG A 325 -12.58 -25.21 9.17
CA ARG A 325 -13.79 -24.40 8.87
C ARG A 325 -13.56 -22.93 9.18
N ILE A 326 -13.03 -22.63 10.37
CA ILE A 326 -12.76 -21.24 10.78
C ILE A 326 -11.71 -20.59 9.88
N LYS A 327 -10.68 -21.33 9.47
CA LYS A 327 -9.62 -20.85 8.57
C LYS A 327 -10.03 -20.82 7.09
N GLY A 328 -11.19 -21.39 6.75
CA GLY A 328 -11.67 -21.49 5.38
C GLY A 328 -10.86 -22.44 4.49
N GLU A 329 -10.16 -23.41 5.08
CA GLU A 329 -9.27 -24.35 4.40
C GLU A 329 -10.07 -25.50 3.75
N ARG A 330 -10.98 -25.16 2.82
CA ARG A 330 -11.96 -26.08 2.21
C ARG A 330 -11.33 -27.36 1.65
N LYS A 331 -10.21 -27.24 0.94
CA LYS A 331 -9.51 -28.41 0.36
C LYS A 331 -9.04 -29.39 1.43
N LEU A 332 -8.57 -28.89 2.57
CA LEU A 332 -8.14 -29.75 3.67
C LEU A 332 -9.33 -30.31 4.44
N LEU A 333 -10.44 -29.56 4.50
CA LEU A 333 -11.69 -30.01 5.11
C LEU A 333 -12.30 -31.17 4.31
N ASP A 334 -12.44 -31.03 2.99
CA ASP A 334 -12.91 -32.11 2.11
C ASP A 334 -12.02 -33.34 2.24
N TRP A 335 -10.72 -33.11 2.42
CA TRP A 335 -9.75 -34.19 2.56
C TRP A 335 -9.84 -34.91 3.90
N LEU A 336 -10.08 -34.16 4.99
CA LEU A 336 -10.38 -34.71 6.29
C LEU A 336 -11.66 -35.57 6.25
N HIS A 337 -12.70 -35.12 5.55
CA HIS A 337 -13.95 -35.89 5.41
C HIS A 337 -13.78 -37.17 4.60
N ASN A 338 -12.97 -37.15 3.54
CA ASN A 338 -12.79 -38.28 2.64
C ASN A 338 -11.80 -39.35 3.15
N TYR A 339 -10.77 -38.96 3.91
CA TYR A 339 -9.66 -39.86 4.27
C TYR A 339 -9.35 -39.89 5.78
N GLY A 340 -10.05 -39.09 6.58
CA GLY A 340 -9.81 -39.00 8.01
C GLY A 340 -8.41 -38.46 8.37
N LEU A 341 -8.06 -38.58 9.66
CA LEU A 341 -6.78 -38.09 10.19
C LEU A 341 -5.59 -39.03 9.96
N GLU A 342 -5.81 -40.22 9.40
CA GLU A 342 -4.75 -41.22 9.13
C GLU A 342 -3.85 -40.80 7.96
N SER A 343 -4.32 -39.90 7.10
CA SER A 343 -3.54 -39.36 5.99
C SER A 343 -2.30 -38.60 6.49
N GLN A 344 -1.11 -39.17 6.22
CA GLN A 344 0.17 -38.54 6.58
C GLN A 344 0.32 -37.13 5.98
N ARG A 345 -0.22 -36.90 4.78
CA ARG A 345 -0.09 -35.61 4.10
C ARG A 345 -1.06 -34.57 4.68
N LEU A 346 -2.25 -34.97 5.16
CA LEU A 346 -3.13 -34.10 5.95
C LEU A 346 -2.49 -33.74 7.29
N GLN A 347 -1.93 -34.73 7.99
CA GLN A 347 -1.21 -34.53 9.25
C GLN A 347 -0.05 -33.53 9.11
N ARG A 348 0.73 -33.63 8.02
CA ARG A 348 1.78 -32.64 7.71
C ARG A 348 1.20 -31.25 7.46
N ALA A 349 0.09 -31.14 6.72
CA ALA A 349 -0.57 -29.86 6.46
C ALA A 349 -1.08 -29.21 7.75
N LEU A 350 -1.75 -29.97 8.63
CA LEU A 350 -2.23 -29.49 9.92
C LEU A 350 -1.09 -29.04 10.83
N LYS A 351 0.00 -29.82 10.91
CA LYS A 351 1.21 -29.43 11.66
C LYS A 351 1.80 -28.12 11.15
N ASN A 352 1.85 -27.93 9.83
CA ASN A 352 2.33 -26.70 9.22
C ASN A 352 1.40 -25.51 9.53
N LEU A 353 0.09 -25.70 9.50
CA LEU A 353 -0.88 -24.66 9.88
C LEU A 353 -0.71 -24.26 11.35
N ARG A 354 -0.56 -25.24 12.24
CA ARG A 354 -0.27 -25.01 13.67
C ARG A 354 1.02 -24.22 13.86
N ALA A 355 2.11 -24.64 13.20
CA ALA A 355 3.41 -23.98 13.31
C ALA A 355 3.36 -22.52 12.80
N LYS A 356 2.63 -22.27 11.70
CA LYS A 356 2.39 -20.91 11.20
C LYS A 356 1.65 -20.04 12.23
N GLU A 357 0.64 -20.61 12.88
CA GLU A 357 -0.14 -19.90 13.89
C GLU A 357 0.72 -19.55 15.12
N ILE A 358 1.51 -20.50 15.63
CA ILE A 358 2.44 -20.28 16.74
C ILE A 358 3.47 -19.19 16.38
N LYS A 359 4.06 -19.28 15.19
CA LYS A 359 5.03 -18.28 14.72
C LYS A 359 4.42 -16.88 14.63
N LYS A 360 3.15 -16.78 14.25
CA LYS A 360 2.43 -15.50 14.22
C LYS A 360 2.29 -14.92 15.62
N MET A 361 1.89 -15.72 16.61
CA MET A 361 1.82 -15.30 18.02
C MET A 361 3.18 -14.84 18.55
N GLN A 362 4.25 -15.57 18.24
CA GLN A 362 5.61 -15.24 18.68
C GLN A 362 6.15 -13.97 18.01
N LYS A 363 5.84 -13.73 16.73
CA LYS A 363 6.25 -12.51 16.03
C LYS A 363 5.61 -11.26 16.65
N ASP A 364 4.36 -11.38 17.09
CA ASP A 364 3.68 -10.28 17.80
C ASP A 364 4.33 -10.02 19.18
N ASN A 365 4.95 -11.02 19.81
CA ASN A 365 5.74 -10.85 21.03
C ASN A 365 7.16 -10.29 20.78
N ALA A 366 7.83 -10.65 19.69
CA ALA A 366 9.20 -10.19 19.40
C ALA A 366 9.29 -8.68 19.08
N VAL A 367 8.18 -8.06 18.66
CA VAL A 367 8.10 -6.58 18.54
C VAL A 367 8.13 -5.92 19.92
N ASP A 368 7.70 -6.61 20.98
CA ASP A 368 7.74 -6.09 22.36
C ASP A 368 9.14 -6.23 23.01
N GLU A 369 9.98 -7.21 22.60
CA GLU A 369 11.35 -7.37 23.15
C GLU A 369 12.36 -6.32 22.63
N ASP A 370 12.15 -5.76 21.43
CA ASP A 370 12.96 -4.66 20.91
C ASP A 370 12.67 -3.31 21.61
N ASP A 371 11.53 -3.19 22.31
CA ASP A 371 11.15 -2.01 23.11
C ASP A 371 11.51 -2.15 24.61
N ASP A 372 11.90 -3.34 25.08
CA ASP A 372 12.17 -3.64 26.51
C ASP A 372 13.66 -3.86 26.84
N ALA A 373 14.55 -3.55 25.89
CA ALA A 373 15.99 -3.45 26.17
C ALA A 373 16.35 -2.08 26.78
N SER A 374 15.71 -1.70 27.88
CA SER A 374 16.32 -0.84 28.90
C SER A 374 15.62 -1.07 30.25
N PRO A 375 16.32 -1.75 31.17
CA PRO A 375 16.39 -1.17 32.50
C PRO A 375 17.78 -1.35 33.12
N THR A 376 18.55 -0.26 33.20
CA THR A 376 19.19 0.35 34.39
C THR A 376 20.35 1.26 33.99
#